data_AF-A0A3S0BFK9-F1
#
_entry.id   AF-A0A3S0BFK9-F1
#
_cell.length_a   1.000
_cell.length_b   1.000
_cell.length_c   1.000
_cell.angle_alpha   90.00
_cell.angle_beta   90.00
_cell.angle_gamma   90.00
#
_symmetry.space_group_name_H-M   'P 1'
#
loop_
_entity.id
_entity.type
_entity.pdbx_description
1 polymer ?
#
loop_
_entity_poly.entity_id
_entity_poly.type
_entity_poly.pdbx_seq_one_letter_code
_entity_poly.pdbx_strand_id
1 'polypeptide(L)'
;MTVKKTIAALALIAPLTFVAACGSGDSADETTTVAPTTVTSEITSEETTTEETTTEEETTGPEQTEEPEPEVEEPPAEDPLAQENYVESEPVQGGLAASESDRAEIEGLVHGIYEMDTFHQFLRYIPENTCHEVVAAQGGAASMDLAGIPDQPLAEWDYYVSAQPHIASVTDVQVEGDRASAVVTAVSAGQSETRTQRYQREDGRWKFCN
;
A
#
# COMPACT_ATOMS: atom_id res chain seq x y z
N MET A 1 13.51 -56.92 25.78
CA MET A 1 14.54 -56.38 26.69
C MET A 1 14.14 -54.97 27.10
N THR A 2 14.29 -54.68 28.38
CA THR A 2 13.72 -53.58 29.16
C THR A 2 14.67 -52.38 29.23
N VAL A 3 14.10 -51.17 29.07
CA VAL A 3 14.36 -49.89 29.77
C VAL A 3 15.80 -49.31 29.82
N LYS A 4 15.95 -48.04 29.41
CA LYS A 4 16.39 -46.95 30.31
C LYS A 4 16.10 -45.55 29.77
N LYS A 5 15.28 -44.83 30.55
CA LYS A 5 15.07 -43.37 30.53
C LYS A 5 16.28 -42.68 31.19
N THR A 6 16.65 -41.50 30.70
CA THR A 6 17.34 -40.49 31.53
C THR A 6 17.04 -39.08 31.01
N ILE A 7 16.54 -38.25 31.92
CA ILE A 7 16.30 -36.81 31.85
C ILE A 7 17.56 -36.10 32.39
N ALA A 8 17.93 -34.94 31.85
CA ALA A 8 18.56 -33.89 32.63
C ALA A 8 18.38 -32.53 31.94
N ALA A 9 17.52 -31.69 32.51
CA ALA A 9 17.44 -30.26 32.27
C ALA A 9 18.53 -29.55 33.08
N LEU A 10 19.18 -28.55 32.50
CA LEU A 10 20.05 -27.60 33.20
C LEU A 10 19.61 -26.19 32.81
N ALA A 11 18.80 -25.60 33.68
CA ALA A 11 18.59 -24.16 33.76
C ALA A 11 19.78 -23.56 34.50
N LEU A 12 20.41 -22.53 33.92
CA LEU A 12 21.32 -21.64 34.64
C LEU A 12 20.80 -20.21 34.50
N ILE A 13 20.48 -19.61 35.63
CA ILE A 13 19.98 -18.25 35.81
C ILE A 13 21.12 -17.39 36.37
N ALA A 14 21.11 -16.10 35.99
CA ALA A 14 21.68 -14.91 36.65
C ALA A 14 23.04 -14.36 36.13
N PRO A 15 23.34 -13.04 36.30
CA PRO A 15 22.48 -11.88 36.62
C PRO A 15 22.61 -10.68 35.64
N LEU A 16 21.55 -9.86 35.61
CA LEU A 16 21.57 -8.50 35.04
C LEU A 16 22.39 -7.56 35.93
N THR A 17 23.44 -6.94 35.39
CA THR A 17 24.09 -5.78 36.00
C THR A 17 23.64 -4.51 35.27
N PHE A 18 22.72 -3.79 35.92
CA PHE A 18 22.44 -2.38 35.63
C PHE A 18 23.69 -1.55 35.96
N VAL A 19 24.19 -0.78 35.00
CA VAL A 19 25.05 0.37 35.27
C VAL A 19 24.16 1.61 35.15
N ALA A 20 23.67 2.07 36.29
CA ALA A 20 23.23 3.45 36.45
C ALA A 20 24.43 4.24 36.97
N ALA A 21 24.97 5.13 36.14
CA ALA A 21 25.83 6.24 36.52
C ALA A 21 25.15 7.49 35.93
N CYS A 22 24.39 8.23 36.74
CA CYS A 22 24.85 9.38 37.52
C CYS A 22 25.23 10.57 36.63
N GLY A 23 24.21 11.34 36.26
CA GLY A 23 24.32 12.73 35.80
C GLY A 23 23.40 13.58 36.67
N SER A 24 24.01 14.47 37.44
CA SER A 24 23.46 15.30 38.52
C SER A 24 22.26 16.17 38.14
N GLY A 25 21.32 16.33 39.08
CA GLY A 25 20.30 17.37 39.06
C GLY A 25 19.36 17.23 40.26
N ASP A 26 19.50 18.15 41.21
CA ASP A 26 18.93 18.18 42.56
C ASP A 26 17.51 18.78 42.63
N SER A 27 16.82 18.47 43.75
CA SER A 27 15.69 19.18 44.39
C SER A 27 14.22 18.90 44.01
N ALA A 28 13.61 18.13 44.93
CA ALA A 28 12.45 18.45 45.78
C ALA A 28 11.02 18.64 45.20
N ASP A 29 10.16 17.70 45.64
CA ASP A 29 8.82 17.85 46.22
C ASP A 29 7.89 18.97 45.72
N GLU A 30 6.73 18.59 45.17
CA GLU A 30 5.44 18.92 45.82
C GLU A 30 4.27 18.14 45.18
N THR A 31 3.44 17.57 46.05
CA THR A 31 2.08 17.13 45.74
C THR A 31 1.18 18.36 45.57
N THR A 32 0.44 18.47 44.46
CA THR A 32 -0.77 19.31 44.40
C THR A 32 -1.80 18.71 43.44
N THR A 33 -2.94 18.37 44.01
CA THR A 33 -4.21 18.07 43.36
C THR A 33 -4.94 19.37 43.03
N VAL A 34 -5.31 19.64 41.77
CA VAL A 34 -6.61 20.26 41.41
C VAL A 34 -6.96 20.13 39.91
N ALA A 35 -8.12 19.51 39.66
CA ALA A 35 -9.23 19.85 38.74
C ALA A 35 -9.05 20.11 37.21
N PRO A 36 -10.08 19.76 36.39
CA PRO A 36 -10.09 19.85 34.93
C PRO A 36 -10.51 21.23 34.40
N THR A 37 -10.23 21.52 33.12
CA THR A 37 -10.83 22.66 32.39
C THR A 37 -11.45 22.19 31.07
N THR A 38 -12.73 22.50 30.91
CA THR A 38 -13.55 22.46 29.69
C THR A 38 -13.81 23.89 29.21
N VAL A 39 -13.69 24.18 27.91
CA VAL A 39 -14.53 25.08 27.07
C VAL A 39 -13.88 25.14 25.67
N THR A 40 -14.51 24.67 24.59
CA THR A 40 -15.53 25.32 23.71
C THR A 40 -14.91 25.85 22.43
N SER A 41 -15.44 25.41 21.29
CA SER A 41 -15.55 26.23 20.08
C SER A 41 -16.83 25.80 19.35
N GLU A 42 -17.82 26.69 19.42
CA GLU A 42 -18.95 26.78 18.50
C GLU A 42 -18.43 27.22 17.12
N ILE A 43 -19.01 26.68 16.06
CA ILE A 43 -19.18 27.44 14.82
C ILE A 43 -20.59 27.20 14.32
N THR A 44 -21.24 28.31 13.99
CA THR A 44 -22.65 28.50 13.67
C THR A 44 -22.78 28.85 12.18
N SER A 45 -24.03 28.86 11.69
CA SER A 45 -24.52 29.40 10.41
C SER A 45 -24.26 28.57 9.14
N GLU A 46 -25.17 28.49 8.15
CA GLU A 46 -26.55 28.96 7.94
C GLU A 46 -27.10 28.26 6.68
N GLU A 47 -28.43 28.29 6.53
CA GLU A 47 -29.26 27.77 5.43
C GLU A 47 -28.88 28.27 4.02
N THR A 48 -29.33 27.58 2.96
CA THR A 48 -30.14 28.17 1.87
C THR A 48 -30.76 27.08 0.96
N THR A 49 -32.09 27.09 0.95
CA THR A 49 -33.07 26.71 -0.09
C THR A 49 -32.58 26.58 -1.54
N THR A 50 -33.03 25.55 -2.27
CA THR A 50 -33.58 25.70 -3.63
C THR A 50 -34.57 24.56 -3.93
N GLU A 51 -35.67 24.95 -4.58
CA GLU A 51 -36.92 24.25 -4.82
C GLU A 51 -37.03 23.89 -6.32
N GLU A 52 -37.93 22.96 -6.66
CA GLU A 52 -38.61 22.73 -7.96
C GLU A 52 -37.87 21.97 -9.10
N THR A 53 -38.34 20.78 -9.49
CA THR A 53 -39.44 20.44 -10.43
C THR A 53 -38.95 20.33 -11.89
N THR A 54 -39.00 19.13 -12.49
CA THR A 54 -39.27 18.89 -13.93
C THR A 54 -39.51 17.40 -14.17
N THR A 55 -40.73 17.03 -14.57
CA THR A 55 -41.07 15.74 -15.20
C THR A 55 -42.36 15.92 -16.00
N GLU A 56 -42.27 15.70 -17.32
CA GLU A 56 -43.24 15.14 -18.29
C GLU A 56 -42.68 15.40 -19.71
N GLU A 57 -42.27 14.36 -20.45
CA GLU A 57 -42.96 13.69 -21.58
C GLU A 57 -43.17 14.55 -22.85
N GLU A 58 -42.56 14.18 -23.99
CA GLU A 58 -43.17 13.40 -25.10
C GLU A 58 -42.39 13.59 -26.45
N THR A 59 -42.17 12.47 -27.15
CA THR A 59 -42.30 12.25 -28.61
C THR A 59 -41.72 13.24 -29.65
N THR A 60 -40.77 12.78 -30.47
CA THR A 60 -40.91 12.59 -31.95
C THR A 60 -39.59 12.15 -32.60
N GLY A 61 -39.61 11.05 -33.36
CA GLY A 61 -38.61 10.75 -34.41
C GLY A 61 -38.88 11.57 -35.68
N PRO A 62 -38.09 11.45 -36.78
CA PRO A 62 -37.58 10.18 -37.30
C PRO A 62 -36.13 10.16 -37.85
N GLU A 63 -35.66 8.91 -38.05
CA GLU A 63 -34.62 8.40 -38.97
C GLU A 63 -33.58 9.34 -39.60
N GLN A 64 -32.31 9.03 -39.33
CA GLN A 64 -31.29 9.03 -40.36
C GLN A 64 -30.37 7.81 -40.19
N THR A 65 -30.34 7.00 -41.25
CA THR A 65 -29.47 5.85 -41.44
C THR A 65 -28.01 6.30 -41.45
N GLU A 66 -27.22 5.85 -40.48
CA GLU A 66 -25.77 5.78 -40.61
C GLU A 66 -25.34 4.35 -40.28
N GLU A 67 -24.63 3.78 -41.23
CA GLU A 67 -24.06 2.44 -41.24
C GLU A 67 -22.96 2.38 -40.18
N PRO A 68 -23.00 1.49 -39.16
CA PRO A 68 -21.95 1.45 -38.17
C PRO A 68 -20.69 0.88 -38.82
N GLU A 69 -19.69 1.74 -38.97
CA GLU A 69 -18.29 1.36 -39.13
C GLU A 69 -17.94 0.32 -38.03
N PRO A 70 -17.20 -0.75 -38.35
CA PRO A 70 -16.85 -1.74 -37.33
C PRO A 70 -16.01 -1.05 -36.26
N GLU A 71 -16.60 -0.92 -35.08
CA GLU A 71 -15.94 -0.58 -33.83
C GLU A 71 -14.81 -1.61 -33.66
N VAL A 72 -13.58 -1.16 -33.94
CA VAL A 72 -12.38 -1.86 -33.52
C VAL A 72 -12.46 -1.80 -32.00
N GLU A 73 -12.91 -2.89 -31.41
CA GLU A 73 -12.87 -3.15 -29.98
C GLU A 73 -11.40 -3.02 -29.57
N GLU A 74 -11.01 -1.81 -29.12
CA GLU A 74 -9.72 -1.59 -28.50
C GLU A 74 -9.65 -2.55 -27.33
N PRO A 75 -8.57 -3.35 -27.22
CA PRO A 75 -8.45 -4.28 -26.10
C PRO A 75 -8.61 -3.48 -24.80
N PRO A 76 -9.30 -4.05 -23.80
CA PRO A 76 -9.47 -3.38 -22.52
C PRO A 76 -8.11 -2.95 -22.02
N ALA A 77 -8.10 -1.78 -21.38
CA ALA A 77 -6.96 -1.21 -20.74
C ALA A 77 -6.33 -2.23 -19.75
N GLU A 78 -5.39 -3.05 -20.22
CA GLU A 78 -4.67 -3.98 -19.36
C GLU A 78 -3.83 -3.13 -18.41
N ASP A 79 -4.08 -3.26 -17.11
CA ASP A 79 -3.19 -2.72 -16.09
C ASP A 79 -1.82 -3.39 -16.33
N PRO A 80 -0.73 -2.64 -16.59
CA PRO A 80 0.61 -3.21 -16.71
C PRO A 80 1.05 -4.00 -15.46
N LEU A 81 0.34 -3.85 -14.33
CA LEU A 81 0.51 -4.57 -13.08
C LEU A 81 -0.52 -5.69 -12.85
N ALA A 82 -1.50 -5.85 -13.74
CA ALA A 82 -2.25 -7.10 -13.86
C ALA A 82 -1.27 -8.17 -14.39
N GLN A 83 -0.36 -8.60 -13.52
CA GLN A 83 0.44 -9.78 -13.76
C GLN A 83 -0.56 -10.91 -13.96
N GLU A 84 -0.60 -11.44 -15.18
CA GLU A 84 -1.40 -12.61 -15.60
C GLU A 84 -1.20 -13.86 -14.71
N ASN A 85 -0.31 -13.78 -13.72
CA ASN A 85 0.02 -14.82 -12.75
C ASN A 85 0.10 -14.29 -11.30
N TYR A 86 -0.68 -13.27 -10.93
CA TYR A 86 -0.75 -12.82 -9.54
C TYR A 86 -1.36 -13.92 -8.66
N VAL A 87 -0.61 -14.36 -7.66
CA VAL A 87 -1.10 -15.30 -6.63
C VAL A 87 -1.68 -14.49 -5.49
N GLU A 88 -3.01 -14.57 -5.30
CA GLU A 88 -3.66 -13.96 -4.13
C GLU A 88 -2.97 -14.46 -2.85
N SER A 89 -2.56 -13.52 -2.01
CA SER A 89 -1.77 -13.81 -0.82
C SER A 89 -2.63 -13.74 0.44
N GLU A 90 -2.34 -14.58 1.43
CA GLU A 90 -3.01 -14.45 2.74
C GLU A 90 -2.36 -13.34 3.59
N PRO A 91 -3.14 -12.63 4.42
CA PRO A 91 -2.59 -11.70 5.40
C PRO A 91 -1.57 -12.36 6.35
N VAL A 92 -0.73 -11.55 6.99
CA VAL A 92 0.32 -12.09 7.88
C VAL A 92 -0.32 -12.69 9.14
N GLN A 93 -0.14 -14.00 9.29
CA GLN A 93 -0.68 -14.73 10.43
C GLN A 93 -0.09 -14.19 11.73
N GLY A 94 -0.98 -13.79 12.65
CA GLY A 94 -0.61 -13.22 13.95
C GLY A 94 -0.21 -11.75 13.94
N GLY A 95 -0.29 -11.07 12.78
CA GLY A 95 0.04 -9.66 12.68
C GLY A 95 -0.81 -8.77 13.56
N LEU A 96 -0.16 -7.77 14.15
CA LEU A 96 -0.83 -6.68 14.85
C LEU A 96 -1.00 -5.50 13.91
N ALA A 97 -1.91 -4.58 14.23
CA ALA A 97 -2.02 -3.33 13.51
C ALA A 97 -0.66 -2.63 13.44
N ALA A 98 -0.29 -2.16 12.25
CA ALA A 98 0.97 -1.48 12.01
C ALA A 98 1.13 -0.23 12.88
N SER A 99 2.37 0.08 13.25
CA SER A 99 2.70 1.40 13.78
C SER A 99 2.45 2.47 12.71
N GLU A 100 2.31 3.73 13.11
CA GLU A 100 2.14 4.84 12.15
C GLU A 100 3.34 4.93 11.19
N SER A 101 4.55 4.69 11.68
CA SER A 101 5.76 4.68 10.85
C SER A 101 5.74 3.57 9.81
N ASP A 102 5.40 2.35 10.22
CA ASP A 102 5.37 1.21 9.30
C ASP A 102 4.28 1.38 8.25
N ARG A 103 3.11 1.86 8.68
CA ARG A 103 2.00 2.15 7.77
C ARG A 103 2.40 3.21 6.75
N ALA A 104 2.99 4.32 7.18
CA ALA A 104 3.42 5.38 6.26
C ALA A 104 4.50 4.89 5.27
N GLU A 105 5.42 4.04 5.71
CA GLU A 105 6.45 3.47 4.85
C GLU A 105 5.86 2.51 3.81
N ILE A 106 4.92 1.65 4.20
CA ILE A 106 4.20 0.75 3.28
C ILE A 106 3.31 1.54 2.31
N GLU A 107 2.60 2.56 2.80
CA GLU A 107 1.80 3.47 1.95
C GLU A 107 2.71 4.15 0.91
N GLY A 108 3.86 4.70 1.31
CA GLY A 108 4.81 5.30 0.38
C GLY A 108 5.37 4.32 -0.66
N LEU A 109 5.66 3.09 -0.26
CA LEU A 109 6.08 2.01 -1.16
C LEU A 109 4.99 1.67 -2.20
N VAL A 110 3.73 1.59 -1.77
CA VAL A 110 2.63 1.20 -2.65
C VAL A 110 2.25 2.34 -3.60
N HIS A 111 2.26 3.59 -3.12
CA HIS A 111 1.95 4.77 -3.93
C HIS A 111 3.06 5.11 -4.94
N GLY A 112 4.33 4.91 -4.56
CA GLY A 112 5.47 5.34 -5.37
C GLY A 112 5.53 4.73 -6.78
N ILE A 113 4.88 3.59 -7.02
CA ILE A 113 4.84 2.98 -8.35
C ILE A 113 4.20 3.87 -9.42
N TYR A 114 3.24 4.72 -9.04
CA TYR A 114 2.53 5.62 -9.96
C TYR A 114 3.07 7.06 -9.95
N GLU A 115 4.11 7.32 -9.16
CA GLU A 115 4.76 8.65 -9.05
C GLU A 115 5.93 8.83 -10.03
N MET A 116 6.14 7.86 -10.93
CA MET A 116 7.26 7.85 -11.86
C MET A 116 6.99 8.77 -13.06
N ASP A 117 8.03 9.45 -13.56
CA ASP A 117 7.90 10.38 -14.69
C ASP A 117 8.08 9.68 -16.04
N THR A 118 8.88 8.62 -16.07
CA THR A 118 9.35 7.98 -17.31
C THR A 118 9.13 6.47 -17.28
N PHE A 119 9.00 5.87 -18.47
CA PHE A 119 8.75 4.45 -18.59
C PHE A 119 9.86 3.59 -17.98
N HIS A 120 11.14 3.97 -18.10
CA HIS A 120 12.18 3.20 -17.44
C HIS A 120 12.15 3.30 -15.92
N GLN A 121 11.78 4.46 -15.35
CA GLN A 121 11.61 4.58 -13.91
C GLN A 121 10.50 3.65 -13.41
N PHE A 122 9.37 3.62 -14.12
CA PHE A 122 8.29 2.69 -13.84
C PHE A 122 8.75 1.22 -13.90
N LEU A 123 9.44 0.82 -14.97
CA LEU A 123 9.96 -0.55 -15.13
C LEU A 123 11.01 -0.94 -14.08
N ARG A 124 11.79 0.02 -13.57
CA ARG A 124 12.76 -0.23 -12.49
C ARG A 124 12.14 -0.24 -11.10
N TYR A 125 11.01 0.45 -10.91
CA TYR A 125 10.42 0.64 -9.59
C TYR A 125 10.11 -0.70 -8.91
N ILE A 126 9.30 -1.55 -9.54
CA ILE A 126 8.93 -2.85 -8.98
C ILE A 126 10.15 -3.66 -8.53
N PRO A 127 11.13 -3.95 -9.39
CA PRO A 127 12.23 -4.81 -8.97
C PRO A 127 13.18 -4.17 -7.96
N GLU A 128 13.41 -2.86 -8.00
CA GLU A 128 14.23 -2.16 -6.99
C GLU A 128 13.54 -2.11 -5.61
N ASN A 129 12.23 -2.32 -5.60
CA ASN A 129 11.37 -2.33 -4.42
C ASN A 129 10.81 -3.73 -4.07
N THR A 130 11.28 -4.79 -4.72
CA THR A 130 10.85 -6.17 -4.47
C THR A 130 11.91 -6.95 -3.68
N CYS A 131 11.48 -7.88 -2.83
CA CYS A 131 12.34 -8.82 -2.10
C CYS A 131 13.40 -9.45 -3.01
N HIS A 132 14.64 -9.57 -2.53
CA HIS A 132 15.73 -10.15 -3.32
C HIS A 132 15.42 -11.57 -3.81
N GLU A 133 14.79 -12.39 -2.97
CA GLU A 133 14.42 -13.77 -3.34
C GLU A 133 13.38 -13.81 -4.47
N VAL A 134 12.43 -12.86 -4.48
CA VAL A 134 11.37 -12.78 -5.48
C VAL A 134 11.94 -12.29 -6.81
N VAL A 135 12.84 -11.31 -6.79
CA VAL A 135 13.58 -10.87 -7.99
C VAL A 135 14.43 -12.02 -8.52
N ALA A 136 15.15 -12.75 -7.66
CA ALA A 136 15.96 -13.90 -8.07
C ALA A 136 15.12 -15.02 -8.72
N ALA A 137 13.93 -15.30 -8.18
CA ALA A 137 13.01 -16.27 -8.75
C ALA A 137 12.48 -15.86 -10.14
N GLN A 138 12.38 -14.56 -10.41
CA GLN A 138 11.96 -13.98 -11.70
C GLN A 138 13.11 -13.80 -12.71
N GLY A 139 14.24 -14.48 -12.51
CA GLY A 139 15.41 -14.41 -13.40
C GLY A 139 16.51 -13.43 -12.95
N GLY A 140 16.34 -12.80 -11.78
CA GLY A 140 17.32 -11.93 -11.15
C GLY A 140 17.42 -10.55 -11.79
N ALA A 141 18.22 -9.65 -11.21
CA ALA A 141 18.33 -8.27 -11.70
C ALA A 141 18.81 -8.15 -13.16
N ALA A 142 19.46 -9.18 -13.70
CA ALA A 142 19.90 -9.23 -15.10
C ALA A 142 18.76 -9.46 -16.11
N SER A 143 17.59 -9.95 -15.68
CA SER A 143 16.40 -10.03 -16.56
C SER A 143 15.76 -8.67 -16.82
N MET A 144 16.28 -7.61 -16.19
CA MET A 144 15.74 -6.24 -16.20
C MET A 144 16.66 -5.30 -16.99
N ASP A 145 17.31 -5.83 -18.03
CA ASP A 145 18.08 -5.02 -18.95
C ASP A 145 17.13 -4.20 -19.83
N LEU A 146 17.16 -2.89 -19.64
CA LEU A 146 16.35 -1.95 -20.42
C LEU A 146 17.10 -1.47 -21.68
N ALA A 147 18.24 -2.09 -22.03
CA ALA A 147 18.93 -1.79 -23.26
C ALA A 147 18.02 -2.04 -24.48
N GLY A 148 17.83 -1.00 -25.29
CA GLY A 148 16.97 -1.05 -26.48
C GLY A 148 15.51 -0.72 -26.22
N ILE A 149 15.10 -0.51 -24.96
CA ILE A 149 13.80 0.07 -24.61
C ILE A 149 13.94 1.61 -24.64
N PRO A 150 13.09 2.33 -25.38
CA PRO A 150 13.08 3.79 -25.34
C PRO A 150 12.58 4.31 -23.99
N ASP A 151 13.31 5.25 -23.41
CA ASP A 151 12.84 5.98 -22.22
C ASP A 151 11.99 7.16 -22.65
N GLN A 152 10.68 7.08 -22.41
CA GLN A 152 9.74 8.13 -22.77
C GLN A 152 8.99 8.64 -21.54
N PRO A 153 8.60 9.92 -21.50
CA PRO A 153 7.75 10.43 -20.43
C PRO A 153 6.39 9.76 -20.45
N LEU A 154 5.92 9.28 -19.30
CA LEU A 154 4.60 8.65 -19.19
C LEU A 154 3.46 9.64 -19.48
N ALA A 155 3.69 10.92 -19.21
CA ALA A 155 2.74 12.00 -19.50
C ALA A 155 2.51 12.25 -21.01
N GLU A 156 3.37 11.71 -21.89
CA GLU A 156 3.19 11.79 -23.35
C GLU A 156 2.35 10.64 -23.89
N TRP A 157 1.97 9.67 -23.05
CA TRP A 157 1.20 8.50 -23.46
C TRP A 157 -0.27 8.73 -23.16
N ASP A 158 -1.05 9.06 -24.20
CA ASP A 158 -2.49 9.38 -24.08
C ASP A 158 -3.26 8.32 -23.28
N TYR A 159 -2.94 7.04 -23.47
CA TYR A 159 -3.53 5.94 -22.72
C TYR A 159 -3.21 5.98 -21.21
N TYR A 160 -1.97 6.30 -20.83
CA TYR A 160 -1.61 6.41 -19.40
C TYR A 160 -2.31 7.60 -18.75
N VAL A 161 -2.35 8.73 -19.47
CA VAL A 161 -3.02 9.95 -19.00
C VAL A 161 -4.52 9.75 -18.87
N SER A 162 -5.17 9.06 -19.81
CA SER A 162 -6.60 8.78 -19.76
C SER A 162 -6.95 7.73 -18.70
N ALA A 163 -6.08 6.74 -18.48
CA ALA A 163 -6.29 5.70 -17.47
C ALA A 163 -6.16 6.24 -16.04
N GLN A 164 -5.38 7.30 -15.82
CA GLN A 164 -5.15 7.91 -14.49
C GLN A 164 -4.85 6.87 -13.39
N PRO A 165 -3.84 6.00 -13.57
CA PRO A 165 -3.60 4.92 -12.64
C PRO A 165 -3.13 5.45 -11.27
N HIS A 166 -3.73 4.94 -10.19
CA HIS A 166 -3.40 5.37 -8.83
C HIS A 166 -3.82 4.32 -7.78
N ILE A 167 -3.28 4.48 -6.57
CA ILE A 167 -3.75 3.74 -5.39
C ILE A 167 -4.91 4.50 -4.77
N ALA A 168 -6.08 3.87 -4.71
CA ALA A 168 -7.26 4.43 -4.07
C ALA A 168 -7.25 4.22 -2.54
N SER A 169 -6.74 3.08 -2.06
CA SER A 169 -6.65 2.80 -0.63
C SER A 169 -5.59 1.79 -0.27
N VAL A 170 -4.97 1.98 0.89
CA VAL A 170 -4.18 0.97 1.60
C VAL A 170 -4.82 0.77 2.98
N THR A 171 -5.35 -0.41 3.26
CA THR A 171 -6.05 -0.75 4.50
C THR A 171 -5.50 -2.02 5.13
N ASP A 172 -5.94 -2.32 6.35
CA ASP A 172 -5.62 -3.58 7.06
C ASP A 172 -4.12 -3.89 7.13
N VAL A 173 -3.30 -2.84 7.31
CA VAL A 173 -1.85 -2.98 7.43
C VAL A 173 -1.51 -3.69 8.74
N GLN A 174 -1.02 -4.91 8.60
CA GLN A 174 -0.65 -5.79 9.69
C GLN A 174 0.84 -6.09 9.65
N VAL A 175 1.51 -6.07 10.80
CA VAL A 175 2.95 -6.29 10.94
C VAL A 175 3.21 -7.38 11.97
N GLU A 176 4.11 -8.31 11.62
CA GLU A 176 4.63 -9.37 12.49
C GLU A 176 6.15 -9.46 12.31
N GLY A 177 6.89 -8.77 13.19
CA GLY A 177 8.34 -8.63 13.08
C GLY A 177 8.73 -7.92 11.78
N ASP A 178 9.53 -8.58 10.95
CA ASP A 178 9.96 -8.04 9.65
C ASP A 178 9.00 -8.39 8.50
N ARG A 179 7.83 -8.99 8.77
CA ARG A 179 6.80 -9.32 7.77
C ARG A 179 5.60 -8.41 7.94
N ALA A 180 4.97 -8.06 6.82
CA ALA A 180 3.71 -7.35 6.84
C ALA A 180 2.77 -7.81 5.73
N SER A 181 1.51 -7.39 5.84
CA SER A 181 0.52 -7.47 4.77
C SER A 181 -0.40 -6.25 4.79
N ALA A 182 -0.96 -5.88 3.66
CA ALA A 182 -1.99 -4.85 3.56
C ALA A 182 -2.99 -5.20 2.46
N VAL A 183 -4.21 -4.71 2.58
CA VAL A 183 -5.20 -4.75 1.51
C VAL A 183 -5.05 -3.47 0.70
N VAL A 184 -4.75 -3.61 -0.59
CA VAL A 184 -4.48 -2.50 -1.50
C VAL A 184 -5.54 -2.48 -2.58
N THR A 185 -6.13 -1.30 -2.80
CA THR A 185 -7.03 -1.05 -3.93
C THR A 185 -6.34 -0.11 -4.92
N ALA A 186 -6.07 -0.61 -6.12
CA ALA A 186 -5.59 0.18 -7.25
C ALA A 186 -6.76 0.53 -8.18
N VAL A 187 -6.64 1.65 -8.88
CA VAL A 187 -7.61 2.10 -9.88
C VAL A 187 -6.86 2.47 -11.15
N SER A 188 -7.38 2.02 -12.30
CA SER A 188 -6.90 2.38 -13.63
C SER A 188 -8.06 2.32 -14.63
N ALA A 189 -8.17 3.31 -15.52
CA ALA A 189 -9.25 3.43 -16.50
C ALA A 189 -10.67 3.28 -15.87
N GLY A 190 -10.85 3.80 -14.66
CA GLY A 190 -12.09 3.71 -13.89
C GLY A 190 -12.40 2.31 -13.33
N GLN A 191 -11.57 1.30 -13.58
CA GLN A 191 -11.67 -0.02 -12.98
C GLN A 191 -10.90 -0.06 -11.66
N SER A 192 -11.46 -0.71 -10.65
CA SER A 192 -10.78 -0.91 -9.36
C SER A 192 -10.45 -2.37 -9.12
N GLU A 193 -9.26 -2.63 -8.61
CA GLU A 193 -8.83 -3.95 -8.20
C GLU A 193 -8.32 -3.92 -6.75
N THR A 194 -8.85 -4.80 -5.91
CA THR A 194 -8.46 -4.93 -4.50
C THR A 194 -7.78 -6.27 -4.26
N ARG A 195 -6.58 -6.26 -3.66
CA ARG A 195 -5.77 -7.45 -3.40
C ARG A 195 -5.05 -7.37 -2.05
N THR A 196 -4.78 -8.52 -1.45
CA THR A 196 -3.90 -8.58 -0.27
C THR A 196 -2.45 -8.70 -0.72
N GLN A 197 -1.62 -7.71 -0.39
CA GLN A 197 -0.20 -7.69 -0.68
C GLN A 197 0.64 -8.07 0.53
N ARG A 198 1.83 -8.61 0.27
CA ARG A 198 2.80 -9.09 1.26
C ARG A 198 4.05 -8.23 1.19
N TYR A 199 4.62 -7.98 2.36
CA TYR A 199 5.86 -7.21 2.48
C TYR A 199 6.82 -7.87 3.45
N GLN A 200 8.10 -7.64 3.21
CA GLN A 200 9.18 -8.02 4.11
C GLN A 200 10.14 -6.82 4.23
N ARG A 201 10.67 -6.61 5.42
CA ARG A 201 11.72 -5.63 5.64
C ARG A 201 13.07 -6.25 5.25
N GLU A 202 13.74 -5.61 4.31
CA GLU A 202 15.10 -5.94 3.89
C GLU A 202 15.91 -4.64 3.82
N ASP A 203 17.17 -4.67 4.24
CA ASP A 203 18.06 -3.49 4.21
C ASP A 203 17.48 -2.26 4.95
N GLY A 204 16.65 -2.51 5.97
CA GLY A 204 16.00 -1.47 6.76
C GLY A 204 14.76 -0.83 6.13
N ARG A 205 14.31 -1.30 4.96
CA ARG A 205 13.11 -0.80 4.26
C ARG A 205 12.10 -1.89 3.93
N TRP A 206 10.82 -1.56 3.91
CA TRP A 206 9.79 -2.47 3.38
C TRP A 206 9.96 -2.67 1.87
N LYS A 207 9.70 -3.89 1.40
CA LYS A 207 9.72 -4.29 -0.01
C LYS A 207 8.51 -5.16 -0.34
N PHE A 208 8.10 -5.19 -1.60
CA PHE A 208 7.09 -6.12 -2.13
C PHE A 208 7.61 -7.56 -2.09
N CYS A 209 6.86 -8.46 -1.48
CA CYS A 209 7.29 -9.85 -1.28
C CYS A 209 6.09 -10.80 -1.43
N ASN A 210 6.27 -12.07 -1.08
CA ASN A 210 5.23 -13.10 -1.06
C ASN A 210 4.84 -13.52 0.37
#